data_AF-A0A158KSZ3-F1
#
_entry.id   AF-A0A158KSZ3-F1
#
_cell.length_a   1.000
_cell.length_b   1.000
_cell.length_c   1.000
_cell.angle_alpha   90.00
_cell.angle_beta   90.00
_cell.angle_gamma   90.00
#
_symmetry.space_group_name_H-M   'P 1'
#
loop_
_entity.id
_entity.type
_entity.pdbx_description
1 polymer ?
#
loop_
_entity_poly.entity_id
_entity_poly.type
_entity_poly.pdbx_seq_one_letter_code
_entity_poly.pdbx_strand_id
1 'polypeptide(L)' 'MALIVNYDGFRLDESMADAYFEMVAELQAKHYTTTTRYTTSAFMRMKLGEALFSRHAAAHVFETHAEASEFLSTR' A
#
# COMPACT_ATOMS: atom_id res chain seq x y z
N MET A 1 11.94 -9.31 5.11
CA MET A 1 12.12 -8.85 3.71
C MET A 1 11.18 -7.67 3.47
N ALA A 2 11.62 -6.64 2.74
CA ALA A 2 10.85 -5.40 2.54
C ALA A 2 10.26 -5.31 1.11
N LEU A 3 9.12 -4.65 0.97
CA LEU A 3 8.40 -4.45 -0.31
C LEU A 3 8.03 -2.98 -0.51
N ILE A 4 8.28 -2.46 -1.72
CA ILE A 4 7.77 -1.15 -2.18
C ILE A 4 6.75 -1.42 -3.30
N VAL A 5 5.55 -0.86 -3.19
CA VAL A 5 4.48 -1.02 -4.19
C VAL A 5 4.14 0.31 -4.86
N ASN A 6 4.15 0.32 -6.20
CA ASN A 6 3.70 1.44 -7.02
C ASN A 6 2.21 1.30 -7.36
N TYR A 7 1.42 2.33 -7.06
CA TYR A 7 -0.01 2.42 -7.40
C TYR A 7 -0.32 3.46 -8.49
N ASP A 8 0.68 4.04 -9.15
CA ASP A 8 0.44 4.93 -10.29
C ASP A 8 -0.25 4.23 -11.45
N GLY A 9 -1.32 4.85 -11.95
CA GLY A 9 -2.15 4.28 -13.00
C GLY A 9 -2.93 3.02 -12.58
N PHE A 10 -2.86 2.63 -11.31
CA PHE A 10 -3.59 1.47 -10.80
C PHE A 10 -5.10 1.70 -10.91
N ARG A 11 -5.79 0.71 -11.47
CA ARG A 11 -7.24 0.68 -11.57
C ARG A 11 -7.70 -0.64 -10.98
N LEU A 12 -8.71 -0.55 -10.13
CA LEU A 12 -9.35 -1.70 -9.50
C LEU A 12 -10.85 -1.49 -9.62
N ASP A 13 -11.54 -2.53 -10.08
CA ASP A 13 -12.99 -2.54 -10.06
C ASP A 13 -13.49 -2.55 -8.61
N GLU A 14 -14.50 -1.74 -8.32
CA GLU A 14 -15.03 -1.59 -6.96
C GLU A 14 -15.55 -2.92 -6.40
N SER A 15 -16.11 -3.78 -7.26
CA SER A 15 -16.58 -5.12 -6.87
C SER A 15 -15.45 -6.06 -6.44
N MET A 16 -14.20 -5.77 -6.85
CA MET A 16 -13.01 -6.55 -6.50
C MET A 16 -12.20 -5.95 -5.35
N ALA A 17 -12.55 -4.75 -4.89
CA ALA A 17 -11.75 -4.00 -3.92
C ALA A 17 -11.53 -4.80 -2.63
N ASP A 18 -12.61 -5.35 -2.07
CA ASP A 18 -12.53 -6.06 -0.79
C ASP A 18 -11.64 -7.30 -0.87
N ALA A 19 -11.85 -8.14 -1.88
CA ALA A 19 -11.06 -9.35 -2.09
C ALA A 19 -9.59 -9.05 -2.36
N TYR A 20 -9.30 -7.99 -3.13
CA TYR A 20 -7.93 -7.56 -3.39
C TYR A 20 -7.22 -7.11 -2.11
N PHE A 21 -7.86 -6.26 -1.30
CA PHE A 21 -7.23 -5.74 -0.09
C PHE A 21 -7.12 -6.78 1.03
N GLU A 22 -8.02 -7.76 1.08
CA GLU A 22 -7.88 -8.94 1.96
C GLU A 22 -6.65 -9.76 1.56
N MET A 23 -6.49 -10.07 0.27
CA MET A 23 -5.31 -10.77 -0.24
C MET A 23 -4.01 -10.00 0.04
N VAL A 24 -4.00 -8.67 -0.14
CA VAL A 24 -2.83 -7.84 0.19
C VAL A 24 -2.49 -7.91 1.68
N ALA A 25 -3.49 -7.88 2.57
CA ALA A 25 -3.27 -8.00 4.01
C ALA A 25 -2.67 -9.36 4.38
N GLU A 26 -3.18 -10.45 3.80
CA GLU A 26 -2.63 -11.78 4.02
C GLU A 26 -1.19 -11.93 3.53
N LEU A 27 -0.88 -11.45 2.31
CA LEU A 27 0.47 -11.49 1.77
C LEU A 27 1.45 -10.71 2.65
N GLN A 28 1.04 -9.52 3.10
CA GLN A 28 1.84 -8.71 4.01
C GLN A 28 2.10 -9.48 5.32
N ALA A 29 1.08 -10.04 5.94
CA ALA A 29 1.23 -10.78 7.20
C ALA A 29 2.11 -12.03 7.08
N LYS A 30 2.05 -12.73 5.94
CA LYS A 30 2.75 -14.01 5.74
C LYS A 30 4.19 -13.86 5.23
N HIS A 31 4.47 -12.84 4.42
CA HIS A 31 5.71 -12.82 3.61
C HIS A 31 6.57 -11.57 3.78
N TYR A 32 6.03 -10.46 4.31
CA TYR A 32 6.76 -9.19 4.37
C TYR A 32 6.84 -8.65 5.78
N THR A 33 8.05 -8.26 6.16
CA THR A 33 8.28 -7.63 7.47
C THR A 33 7.83 -6.16 7.45
N THR A 34 8.04 -5.50 6.32
CA THR A 34 7.69 -4.09 6.12
C THR A 34 7.25 -3.88 4.67
N THR A 35 6.16 -3.12 4.49
CA THR A 35 5.65 -2.74 3.17
C THR A 35 5.44 -1.22 3.13
N THR A 36 6.00 -0.55 2.11
CA THR A 36 5.69 0.84 1.78
C THR A 36 5.04 0.92 0.39
N ARG A 37 4.28 1.98 0.17
CA ARG A 37 3.50 2.17 -1.05
C ARG A 37 3.67 3.60 -1.52
N TYR A 38 3.53 3.85 -2.81
CA TYR A 38 3.44 5.21 -3.32
C TYR A 38 2.49 5.33 -4.51
N THR A 39 1.97 6.53 -4.69
CA THR A 39 1.32 6.98 -5.91
C THR A 39 1.27 8.51 -5.94
N THR A 40 1.45 9.08 -7.13
CA THR A 40 1.27 10.50 -7.44
C THR A 40 -0.17 10.99 -7.30
N SER A 41 -1.16 10.09 -7.35
CA SER A 41 -2.58 10.45 -7.21
C SER A 41 -2.99 10.63 -5.75
N ALA A 42 -3.23 11.87 -5.33
CA ALA A 42 -3.69 12.19 -3.97
C ALA A 42 -5.00 11.47 -3.60
N PHE A 43 -5.92 11.32 -4.55
CA PHE A 43 -7.17 10.58 -4.36
C PHE A 43 -6.92 9.09 -4.10
N MET A 44 -5.99 8.48 -4.84
CA MET A 44 -5.62 7.08 -4.60
C MET A 44 -4.90 6.92 -3.26
N ARG A 45 -4.06 7.88 -2.84
CA ARG A 45 -3.45 7.84 -1.50
C ARG A 45 -4.50 7.80 -0.40
N MET A 46 -5.54 8.63 -0.49
CA MET A 46 -6.65 8.64 0.47
C MET A 46 -7.39 7.29 0.50
N LYS A 47 -7.81 6.78 -0.67
CA LYS A 47 -8.50 5.48 -0.77
C LYS A 47 -7.68 4.31 -0.23
N LEU A 48 -6.39 4.26 -0.57
CA LEU A 48 -5.47 3.23 -0.07
C LEU A 48 -5.31 3.34 1.44
N GLY A 49 -5.21 4.57 1.97
CA GLY A 49 -5.16 4.82 3.41
C GLY A 49 -6.35 4.22 4.14
N GLU A 50 -7.57 4.51 3.69
CA GLU A 50 -8.81 3.99 4.29
C GLU A 50 -8.92 2.45 4.18
N ALA A 51 -8.64 1.91 2.98
CA ALA A 51 -8.77 0.47 2.71
C ALA A 51 -7.77 -0.39 3.51
N LEU A 52 -6.55 0.14 3.73
CA LEU A 52 -5.51 -0.54 4.51
C LEU A 52 -5.73 -0.37 6.01
N PHE A 53 -6.11 0.83 6.46
CA PHE A 53 -6.38 1.10 7.88
C PHE A 53 -7.51 0.22 8.42
N SER A 54 -8.61 0.10 7.67
CA SER A 54 -9.75 -0.76 8.04
C SER A 54 -9.37 -2.24 8.23
N ARG A 55 -8.25 -2.68 7.66
CA ARG A 55 -7.76 -4.07 7.70
C ARG A 55 -6.51 -4.24 8.56
N HIS A 56 -6.17 -3.25 9.40
CA HIS A 56 -4.96 -3.23 10.24
C HIS A 56 -3.64 -3.37 9.45
N ALA A 57 -3.66 -3.13 8.14
CA ALA A 57 -2.46 -3.10 7.32
C ALA A 57 -1.81 -1.71 7.45
N ALA A 58 -0.49 -1.67 7.67
CA ALA A 58 0.24 -0.42 7.80
C ALA A 58 0.06 0.47 6.55
N ALA A 59 -0.61 1.61 6.70
CA ALA A 59 -0.97 2.53 5.63
C ALA A 59 0.16 3.54 5.29
N HIS A 60 1.40 3.06 5.13
CA HIS A 60 2.50 3.92 4.68
C HIS A 60 2.40 4.11 3.16
N VAL A 61 1.60 5.09 2.74
CA VAL A 61 1.38 5.48 1.33
C VAL A 61 1.93 6.88 1.08
N PHE A 62 2.99 6.97 0.29
CA PHE A 62 3.71 8.20 -0.05
C PHE A 62 3.34 8.72 -1.44
N GLU A 63 3.82 9.91 -1.79
CA GLU A 63 3.62 10.47 -3.12
C GLU A 63 4.63 9.90 -4.12
N THR A 64 5.88 9.71 -3.67
CA THR A 64 6.98 9.32 -4.56
C THR A 64 7.64 8.02 -4.13
N HIS A 65 8.29 7.36 -5.10
CA HIS A 65 9.16 6.23 -4.83
C HIS A 65 10.30 6.58 -3.87
N ALA A 66 10.84 7.79 -3.96
CA ALA A 66 11.95 8.26 -3.13
C ALA A 66 11.55 8.27 -1.65
N GLU A 67 10.41 8.89 -1.32
CA GLU A 67 9.86 8.91 0.04
C GLU A 67 9.59 7.49 0.57
N ALA A 68 9.04 6.62 -0.28
CA ALA A 68 8.75 5.24 0.10
C ALA A 68 10.01 4.41 0.38
N SER A 69 11.10 4.72 -0.32
CA SER A 69 12.41 4.06 -0.16
C SER A 69 13.17 4.59 1.06
N GLU A 70 13.12 5.90 1.28
CA GLU A 70 13.73 6.56 2.43
C GLU A 70 13.12 6.02 3.73
N PHE A 71 11.80 5.90 3.78
CA PHE A 71 11.11 5.33 4.93
C PHE A 71 11.58 3.91 5.30
N LEU A 72 11.87 3.08 4.31
CA LEU A 72 12.40 1.73 4.55
C LEU A 72 13.85 1.75 5.03
N SER A 73 14.63 2.77 4.68
CA SER A 73 16.04 2.88 5.04
C SER A 73 16.23 3.40 6.47
N THR A 74 15.22 4.03 7.06
CA THR A 74 15.24 4.60 8.42
C THR A 74 14.63 3.68 9.49
N ARG A 75 14.22 2.46 9.14
CA ARG A 75 13.61 1.46 10.06
C ARG A 75 14.46 0.19 10.17
#